data_AF-A0A7W1MXR2-F1
#
_entry.id   AF-A0A7W1MXR2-F1
#
_cell.length_a   1.000
_cell.length_b   1.000
_cell.length_c   1.000
_cell.angle_alpha   90.00
_cell.angle_beta   90.00
_cell.angle_gamma   90.00
#
_symmetry.space_group_name_H-M   'P 1'
#
loop_
_entity.id
_entity.type
_entity.pdbx_description
1 polymer ?
#
loop_
_entity_poly.entity_id
_entity_poly.type
_entity_poly.pdbx_seq_one_letter_code
_entity_poly.pdbx_strand_id
1 'polypeptide(L)'
;MATAFGKWGISAGTAAAVILSDAILRRPNLWAWLYDPNRLRPASGLASLLGHNIGVARRFASGRLARPAAEPESGLEPGEGRVVRSGARLVAVSRGSDGEVRRVSAVCPHLGCVVAWNEAEESWDCPCHGSRFDAGGNVLQGPAVEGLARAEG
;
A
#
# COMPACT_ATOMS: atom_id res chain seq x y z
N MET A 1 4.78 -4.76 -17.10
CA MET A 1 5.05 -6.21 -16.88
C MET A 1 6.44 -6.52 -16.30
N ALA A 2 7.41 -5.61 -16.33
CA ALA A 2 8.77 -5.89 -15.83
C ALA A 2 8.92 -5.87 -14.29
N THR A 3 7.93 -5.37 -13.54
CA THR A 3 8.07 -5.03 -12.11
C THR A 3 7.85 -6.21 -11.14
N ALA A 4 7.75 -7.44 -11.64
CA ALA A 4 7.69 -8.67 -10.84
C ALA A 4 6.65 -8.70 -9.69
N PHE A 5 5.57 -7.91 -9.77
CA PHE A 5 4.57 -7.80 -8.71
C PHE A 5 3.47 -8.86 -8.86
N GLY A 6 3.17 -9.59 -7.79
CA GLY A 6 2.28 -10.76 -7.80
C GLY A 6 3.02 -12.06 -8.18
N LYS A 7 2.45 -13.22 -7.82
CA LYS A 7 3.06 -14.58 -7.89
C LYS A 7 3.77 -14.97 -9.20
N TRP A 8 3.55 -14.21 -10.28
CA TRP A 8 4.08 -14.46 -11.62
C TRP A 8 5.31 -13.61 -11.98
N GLY A 9 5.94 -12.98 -10.97
CA GLY A 9 6.99 -12.00 -11.21
C GLY A 9 8.22 -12.52 -11.96
N ILE A 10 8.65 -13.76 -11.65
CA ILE A 10 9.78 -14.41 -12.35
C ILE A 10 9.43 -14.62 -13.82
N SER A 11 8.26 -15.20 -14.12
CA SER A 11 7.84 -15.48 -15.49
C SER A 11 7.64 -14.20 -16.32
N ALA A 12 7.03 -13.17 -15.73
CA ALA A 12 6.81 -11.89 -16.39
C ALA A 12 8.13 -11.13 -16.63
N GLY A 13 9.08 -11.23 -15.69
CA GLY A 13 10.44 -10.70 -15.83
C GLY A 13 11.20 -11.36 -16.98
N THR A 14 11.19 -12.69 -17.07
CA THR A 14 11.83 -13.42 -18.17
C THR A 14 11.23 -13.05 -19.53
N ALA A 15 9.90 -12.98 -19.65
CA ALA A 15 9.25 -12.57 -20.89
C ALA A 15 9.65 -11.14 -21.31
N ALA A 16 9.68 -10.20 -20.36
CA ALA A 16 10.13 -8.84 -20.61
C ALA A 16 11.59 -8.78 -21.06
N ALA A 17 12.49 -9.57 -20.44
CA ALA A 17 13.91 -9.60 -20.80
C ALA A 17 14.13 -10.08 -22.23
N VAL A 18 13.41 -11.12 -22.67
CA VAL A 18 13.46 -11.63 -24.05
C VAL A 18 12.98 -10.57 -25.04
N ILE A 19 11.82 -9.94 -24.78
CA ILE A 19 11.25 -8.90 -25.64
C ILE A 19 12.20 -7.70 -25.76
N LEU A 20 12.77 -7.24 -24.65
CA LEU A 20 13.70 -6.10 -24.62
C LEU A 20 15.02 -6.43 -25.34
N SER A 21 15.57 -7.62 -25.12
CA SER A 21 16.79 -8.08 -25.80
C SER A 21 16.61 -8.10 -27.32
N ASP A 22 15.51 -8.68 -27.80
CA ASP A 22 15.21 -8.72 -29.23
C ASP A 22 14.95 -7.32 -29.79
N ALA A 23 14.29 -6.43 -29.05
CA ALA A 23 14.12 -5.04 -29.45
C ALA A 23 15.46 -4.30 -29.60
N ILE A 24 16.40 -4.49 -28.65
CA ILE A 24 17.75 -3.90 -28.69
C ILE A 24 18.53 -4.45 -29.90
N LEU A 25 18.45 -5.77 -30.14
CA LEU A 25 19.12 -6.45 -31.25
C LEU A 25 18.39 -6.30 -32.59
N ARG A 26 17.27 -5.54 -32.62
CA ARG A 26 16.39 -5.36 -33.78
C ARG A 26 15.91 -6.68 -34.42
N ARG A 27 15.65 -7.68 -33.59
CA ARG A 27 15.08 -8.98 -33.98
C ARG A 27 13.55 -8.94 -33.90
N PRO A 28 12.84 -9.57 -34.84
CA PRO A 28 11.39 -9.69 -34.75
C PRO A 28 11.02 -10.61 -33.58
N ASN A 29 10.02 -10.23 -32.79
CA ASN A 29 9.56 -11.00 -31.64
C ASN A 29 8.03 -11.01 -31.55
N LEU A 30 7.43 -12.22 -31.58
CA LEU A 30 5.97 -12.41 -31.53
C LEU A 30 5.37 -12.02 -30.18
N TRP A 31 6.13 -12.17 -29.10
CA TRP A 31 5.70 -11.81 -27.75
C TRP A 31 5.63 -10.29 -27.59
N ALA A 32 6.43 -9.52 -28.33
CA ALA A 32 6.35 -8.05 -28.30
C ALA A 32 4.94 -7.55 -28.67
N TRP A 33 4.30 -8.16 -29.68
CA TRP A 33 2.91 -7.86 -30.04
C TRP A 33 1.90 -8.41 -29.04
N LEU A 34 2.11 -9.64 -28.54
CA LEU A 34 1.19 -10.27 -27.58
C LEU A 34 1.08 -9.47 -26.28
N TYR A 35 2.20 -8.88 -25.84
CA TYR A 35 2.31 -8.08 -24.62
C TYR A 35 2.22 -6.57 -24.86
N ASP A 36 1.82 -6.13 -26.06
CA ASP A 36 1.65 -4.72 -26.38
C ASP A 36 0.48 -4.11 -25.58
N PRO A 37 0.71 -3.10 -24.71
CA PRO A 37 -0.34 -2.47 -23.92
C PRO A 37 -1.35 -1.70 -24.78
N ASN A 38 -1.00 -1.33 -26.02
CA ASN A 38 -1.87 -0.66 -26.97
C ASN A 38 -2.76 -1.63 -27.75
N ARG A 39 -2.71 -2.93 -27.44
CA ARG A 39 -3.63 -3.95 -27.98
C ARG A 39 -5.02 -3.83 -27.32
N LEU A 40 -5.61 -2.65 -27.43
CA LEU A 40 -6.90 -2.32 -26.84
C LEU A 40 -8.03 -2.90 -27.70
N ARG A 41 -8.94 -3.65 -27.07
CA ARG A 41 -10.28 -3.94 -27.61
C ARG A 41 -11.23 -2.85 -27.11
N PRO A 42 -11.65 -1.88 -27.95
CA PRO A 42 -12.28 -0.63 -27.50
C PRO A 42 -13.55 -0.83 -26.67
N ALA A 43 -14.36 -1.85 -26.99
CA ALA A 43 -15.66 -2.06 -26.35
C ALA A 43 -15.58 -2.75 -24.97
N SER A 44 -14.55 -3.56 -24.71
CA SER A 44 -14.40 -4.30 -23.44
C SER A 44 -13.61 -3.52 -22.37
N GLY A 45 -12.92 -2.45 -22.75
CA GLY A 45 -12.07 -1.67 -21.84
C GLY A 45 -12.89 -0.78 -20.88
N LEU A 46 -13.97 -0.16 -21.34
CA LEU A 46 -14.66 0.89 -20.58
C LEU A 46 -15.38 0.36 -19.33
N ALA A 47 -16.12 -0.75 -19.45
CA ALA A 47 -16.81 -1.36 -18.30
C ALA A 47 -15.81 -1.90 -17.26
N SER A 48 -14.69 -2.46 -17.74
CA SER A 48 -13.57 -2.87 -16.89
C SER A 48 -12.99 -1.68 -16.12
N LEU A 49 -12.68 -0.57 -16.79
CA LEU A 49 -12.10 0.62 -16.16
C LEU A 49 -13.00 1.22 -15.07
N LEU A 50 -14.32 1.30 -15.32
CA LEU A 50 -15.31 1.73 -14.32
C LEU A 50 -15.32 0.80 -13.11
N GLY A 51 -15.39 -0.51 -13.32
CA GLY A 51 -15.38 -1.49 -12.23
C GLY A 51 -14.11 -1.43 -11.38
N HIS A 52 -12.94 -1.31 -12.01
CA HIS A 52 -11.65 -1.20 -11.32
C HIS A 52 -11.56 0.09 -10.50
N ASN A 53 -11.99 1.23 -11.06
CA ASN A 53 -11.94 2.52 -10.35
C ASN A 53 -12.91 2.58 -9.17
N ILE A 54 -14.10 1.96 -9.28
CA ILE A 54 -15.02 1.82 -8.15
C ILE A 54 -14.39 1.01 -7.01
N GLY A 55 -13.67 -0.07 -7.33
CA GLY A 55 -12.94 -0.86 -6.36
C GLY A 55 -11.89 -0.04 -5.58
N VAL A 56 -11.12 0.79 -6.29
CA VAL A 56 -10.14 1.71 -5.68
C VAL A 56 -10.83 2.74 -4.80
N ALA A 57 -11.86 3.41 -5.31
CA ALA A 57 -12.63 4.41 -4.56
C ALA A 57 -13.23 3.80 -3.28
N ARG A 58 -13.75 2.57 -3.35
CA ARG A 58 -14.22 1.82 -2.19
C ARG A 58 -13.11 1.56 -1.17
N ARG A 59 -11.90 1.17 -1.60
CA ARG A 59 -10.76 0.91 -0.71
C ARG A 59 -10.30 2.17 0.03
N PHE A 60 -10.29 3.30 -0.69
CA PHE A 60 -9.99 4.62 -0.13
C PHE A 60 -11.06 5.07 0.88
N ALA A 61 -12.34 4.90 0.54
CA ALA A 61 -13.44 5.28 1.41
C ALA A 61 -13.57 4.35 2.63
N SER A 62 -13.45 3.02 2.45
CA SER A 62 -13.61 2.04 3.52
C SER A 62 -12.56 2.20 4.61
N GLY A 63 -11.31 2.53 4.26
CA GLY A 63 -10.27 2.80 5.27
C GLY A 63 -10.58 4.02 6.14
N ARG A 64 -11.26 5.03 5.58
CA ARG A 64 -11.64 6.27 6.31
C ARG A 64 -12.98 6.18 7.04
N LEU A 65 -13.88 5.31 6.57
CA LEU A 65 -15.23 5.10 7.10
C LEU A 65 -15.34 3.91 8.04
N ALA A 66 -14.41 2.94 7.96
CA ALA A 66 -14.30 1.90 8.96
C ALA A 66 -14.13 2.60 10.31
N ARG A 67 -15.14 2.49 11.19
CA ARG A 67 -15.03 2.88 12.58
C ARG A 67 -13.85 2.09 13.13
N PRO A 68 -12.69 2.71 13.40
CA PRO A 68 -11.72 2.03 14.22
C PRO A 68 -12.44 1.75 15.53
N ALA A 69 -12.31 0.53 16.05
CA ALA A 69 -12.99 0.13 17.27
C ALA A 69 -12.82 1.26 18.29
N ALA A 70 -13.94 1.72 18.85
CA ALA A 70 -13.98 2.79 19.84
C ALA A 70 -13.46 2.28 21.19
N GLU A 71 -12.48 1.40 21.16
CA GLU A 71 -11.82 0.93 22.36
C GLU A 71 -10.75 1.95 22.71
N PRO A 72 -10.77 2.43 23.95
CA PRO A 72 -9.80 3.39 24.43
C PRO A 72 -8.39 2.81 24.32
N GLU A 73 -7.39 3.69 24.25
CA GLU A 73 -5.96 3.34 24.34
C GLU A 73 -5.63 2.46 25.56
N SER A 74 -6.47 2.53 26.61
CA SER A 74 -6.41 1.66 27.77
C SER A 74 -6.73 0.21 27.39
N GLY A 75 -5.70 -0.55 27.03
CA GLY A 75 -5.80 -1.96 26.64
C GLY A 75 -4.71 -2.42 25.67
N LEU A 76 -3.84 -1.53 25.18
CA LEU A 76 -2.69 -1.93 24.37
C LEU A 76 -1.62 -2.57 25.25
N GLU A 77 -1.28 -3.83 24.98
CA GLU A 77 -0.13 -4.52 25.54
C GLU A 77 1.18 -4.10 24.83
N PRO A 78 2.37 -4.30 25.42
CA PRO A 78 3.64 -4.02 24.73
C PRO A 78 3.78 -4.83 23.43
N GLY A 79 4.14 -4.16 22.34
CA GLY A 79 4.21 -4.74 20.99
C GLY A 79 2.91 -4.63 20.17
N GLU A 80 1.83 -4.12 20.78
CA GLU A 80 0.56 -3.92 20.08
C GLU A 80 0.41 -2.51 19.50
N GLY A 81 -0.41 -2.40 18.45
CA GLY A 81 -0.80 -1.15 17.84
C GLY A 81 -2.21 -1.19 17.30
N ARG A 82 -2.89 -0.05 17.38
CA ARG A 82 -4.27 0.14 16.95
C ARG A 82 -4.47 1.51 16.32
N VAL A 83 -5.30 1.57 15.28
CA VAL A 83 -5.83 2.83 14.79
C VAL A 83 -7.05 3.20 15.61
N VAL A 84 -7.08 4.41 16.14
CA VAL A 84 -8.19 4.99 16.91
C VAL A 84 -8.66 6.28 16.26
N ARG A 85 -9.86 6.73 16.61
CA ARG A 85 -10.40 8.00 16.15
C ARG A 85 -10.32 9.05 17.27
N SER A 86 -9.60 10.14 17.02
CA SER A 86 -9.53 11.32 17.91
C SER A 86 -10.20 12.50 17.21
N GLY A 87 -11.46 12.76 17.59
CA GLY A 87 -12.32 13.73 16.91
C GLY A 87 -12.51 13.42 15.42
N ALA A 88 -12.08 14.32 14.55
CA ALA A 88 -12.13 14.14 13.10
C ALA A 88 -10.90 13.39 12.53
N ARG A 89 -9.85 13.17 13.32
CA ARG A 89 -8.57 12.60 12.88
C ARG A 89 -8.49 11.10 13.20
N LEU A 90 -7.76 10.37 12.38
CA LEU A 90 -7.38 8.98 12.63
C LEU A 90 -5.95 8.96 13.16
N VAL A 91 -5.76 8.35 14.31
CA VAL A 91 -4.48 8.29 15.03
C VAL A 91 -4.08 6.83 15.13
N ALA A 92 -2.86 6.51 14.72
CA ALA A 92 -2.23 5.22 14.90
C ALA A 92 -1.45 5.27 16.22
N VAL A 93 -1.84 4.40 17.16
CA VAL A 93 -1.28 4.32 18.51
C VAL A 93 -0.61 2.98 18.66
N SER A 94 0.67 2.97 19.04
CA SER A 94 1.44 1.74 19.29
C SER A 94 2.11 1.83 20.64
N ARG A 95 2.21 0.69 21.33
CA ARG A 95 3.03 0.56 22.54
C ARG A 95 4.26 -0.25 22.20
N GLY A 96 5.45 0.35 22.35
CA GLY A 96 6.69 -0.38 22.20
C GLY A 96 6.88 -1.44 23.30
N SER A 97 7.79 -2.37 23.07
CA SER A 97 8.23 -3.34 24.09
C SER A 97 8.84 -2.70 25.34
N ASP A 98 9.34 -1.47 25.22
CA ASP A 98 9.77 -0.59 26.31
C ASP A 98 8.61 0.00 27.14
N GLY A 99 7.36 -0.23 26.72
CA GLY A 99 6.15 0.31 27.32
C GLY A 99 5.80 1.72 26.85
N GLU A 100 6.64 2.36 26.02
CA GLU A 100 6.40 3.71 25.52
C GLU A 100 5.24 3.74 24.53
N VAL A 101 4.27 4.62 24.76
CA VAL A 101 3.15 4.82 23.81
C VAL A 101 3.49 5.89 22.81
N ARG A 102 3.45 5.53 21.53
CA ARG A 102 3.71 6.42 20.39
C ARG A 102 2.41 6.68 19.64
N ARG A 103 2.22 7.94 19.23
CA ARG A 103 1.03 8.41 18.52
C ARG A 103 1.44 9.12 17.24
N VAL A 104 0.94 8.62 16.12
CA VAL A 104 1.18 9.18 14.79
C VAL A 104 -0.12 9.24 14.01
N SER A 105 -0.13 10.01 12.92
CA SER A 105 -1.27 10.01 11.99
C SER A 105 -1.42 8.62 11.41
N ALA A 106 -2.65 8.09 11.40
CA ALA A 106 -2.92 6.83 10.72
C ALA A 106 -2.97 6.99 9.19
N VAL A 107 -2.82 8.22 8.67
CA VAL A 107 -2.94 8.54 7.25
C VAL A 107 -1.56 8.53 6.60
N CYS A 108 -1.36 7.58 5.69
CA CYS A 108 -0.13 7.46 4.91
C CYS A 108 0.09 8.70 4.02
N PRO A 109 1.26 9.35 4.04
CA PRO A 109 1.52 10.57 3.29
C PRO A 109 1.64 10.36 1.78
N HIS A 110 1.77 9.12 1.30
CA HIS A 110 1.86 8.83 -0.13
C HIS A 110 0.58 9.23 -0.88
N LEU A 111 -0.56 8.60 -0.53
CA LEU A 111 -1.85 8.86 -1.17
C LEU A 111 -3.02 8.90 -0.16
N GLY A 112 -2.74 8.93 1.14
CA GLY A 112 -3.79 9.14 2.15
C GLY A 112 -4.62 7.91 2.51
N CYS A 113 -4.08 6.71 2.29
CA CYS A 113 -4.63 5.46 2.82
C CYS A 113 -4.41 5.34 4.33
N VAL A 114 -5.24 4.56 5.01
CA VAL A 114 -5.07 4.29 6.44
C VAL A 114 -4.12 3.11 6.62
N VAL A 115 -3.12 3.27 7.49
CA VAL A 115 -2.14 2.21 7.83
C VAL A 115 -2.76 1.16 8.75
N ALA A 116 -2.19 -0.04 8.75
CA ALA A 116 -2.54 -1.14 9.66
C ALA A 116 -1.31 -1.53 10.50
N TRP A 117 -1.54 -1.99 11.73
CA TRP A 117 -0.46 -2.52 12.56
C TRP A 117 -0.05 -3.91 12.08
N ASN A 118 1.25 -4.15 12.01
CA ASN A 118 1.84 -5.46 11.76
C ASN A 118 2.51 -5.94 13.06
N GLU A 119 1.85 -6.85 13.77
CA GLU A 119 2.29 -7.39 15.06
C GLU A 119 3.63 -8.15 14.98
N ALA A 120 3.89 -8.83 13.85
CA ALA A 120 5.12 -9.62 13.70
C ALA A 120 6.37 -8.75 13.57
N GLU A 121 6.20 -7.51 13.11
CA GLU A 121 7.29 -6.61 12.72
C GLU A 121 7.24 -5.28 13.49
N GLU A 122 6.30 -5.13 14.43
CA GLU A 122 6.01 -3.91 15.20
C GLU A 122 6.05 -2.63 14.34
N SER A 123 5.37 -2.68 13.19
CA SER A 123 5.39 -1.63 12.16
C SER A 123 4.00 -1.24 11.66
N TRP A 124 3.90 -0.03 11.12
CA TRP A 124 2.72 0.45 10.41
C TRP A 124 2.86 0.19 8.92
N ASP A 125 2.01 -0.68 8.38
CA ASP A 125 2.02 -1.06 6.97
C ASP A 125 0.84 -0.42 6.22
N CYS A 126 1.14 0.26 5.12
CA CYS A 126 0.13 0.85 4.24
C CYS A 126 -0.31 -0.17 3.18
N PRO A 127 -1.55 -0.69 3.24
CA PRO A 127 -2.02 -1.78 2.38
C PRO A 127 -2.20 -1.39 0.91
N CYS A 128 -2.14 -0.09 0.58
CA CYS A 128 -2.38 0.39 -0.77
C CYS A 128 -1.21 0.14 -1.73
N HIS A 129 0.01 0.53 -1.32
CA HIS A 129 1.20 0.48 -2.17
C HIS A 129 2.45 -0.04 -1.44
N GLY A 130 2.30 -0.52 -0.20
CA GLY A 130 3.39 -1.18 0.52
C GLY A 130 4.36 -0.25 1.25
N SER A 131 4.02 1.04 1.44
CA SER A 131 4.82 1.89 2.35
C SER A 131 4.81 1.30 3.75
N ARG A 132 5.95 1.24 4.43
CA ARG A 132 6.08 0.75 5.80
C ARG A 132 6.72 1.82 6.68
N PHE A 133 6.28 1.89 7.93
CA PHE A 133 6.80 2.82 8.93
C PHE A 133 7.08 2.09 10.23
N ASP A 134 8.08 2.53 11.00
CA ASP A 134 8.30 1.99 12.34
C ASP A 134 7.16 2.42 13.29
N ALA A 135 7.16 1.88 14.53
CA ALA A 135 6.17 2.24 15.55
C ALA A 135 6.07 3.76 15.80
N GLY A 136 7.15 4.50 15.61
CA GLY A 136 7.22 5.96 15.75
C GLY A 136 6.83 6.75 14.50
N GLY A 137 6.50 6.07 13.39
CA GLY A 137 6.09 6.66 12.12
C GLY A 137 7.22 7.00 11.15
N ASN A 138 8.48 6.65 11.43
CA ASN A 138 9.56 6.89 10.47
C ASN A 138 9.49 5.93 9.29
N VAL A 139 9.88 6.37 8.09
CA VAL A 139 9.82 5.54 6.88
C VAL A 139 10.82 4.38 6.98
N LEU A 140 10.32 3.16 6.84
CA LEU A 140 11.13 1.95 6.66
C LEU A 140 11.20 1.54 5.18
N GLN A 141 10.10 1.68 4.46
CA GLN A 141 9.99 1.27 3.06
C GLN A 141 9.05 2.21 2.28
N GLY A 142 9.50 2.64 1.10
CA GLY A 142 8.71 3.46 0.18
C GLY A 142 7.55 2.70 -0.48
N PRO A 143 6.65 3.40 -1.20
CA PRO A 143 6.91 4.63 -1.96
C PRO A 143 6.75 5.97 -1.21
N ALA A 144 6.25 5.97 0.04
CA ALA A 144 6.25 7.19 0.84
C ALA A 144 7.68 7.67 1.09
N VAL A 145 7.92 8.97 0.93
CA VAL A 145 9.24 9.62 1.18
C VAL A 145 9.26 10.42 2.47
N GLU A 146 8.10 10.61 3.10
CA GLU A 146 7.92 11.28 4.38
C GLU A 146 7.35 10.30 5.40
N GLY A 147 7.68 10.49 6.68
CA GLY A 147 7.12 9.71 7.78
C GLY A 147 5.67 10.07 8.10
N LEU A 148 5.02 9.27 8.94
CA LEU A 148 3.72 9.60 9.50
C LEU A 148 3.87 10.83 10.42
N ALA A 149 3.02 11.83 10.20
CA ALA A 149 3.04 13.04 11.03
C ALA A 149 2.76 12.66 12.49
N ARG A 150 3.51 13.24 13.43
CA ARG A 150 3.25 13.05 14.87
C ARG A 150 1.85 13.55 15.20
N ALA A 151 1.10 12.76 15.96
CA ALA A 151 -0.21 13.16 16.42
C ALA A 151 -0.09 13.58 17.88
N GLU A 152 -0.16 14.89 18.13
CA GLU A 152 -0.33 15.41 19.49
C GLU A 152 -1.77 15.17 19.93
N GLY A 153 -1.92 14.54 21.08
CA GLY A 153 -3.18 14.19 21.73
C GLY A 153 -2.92 13.80 23.16
#